data_AF-A0A7X0NSE6-F1
#
_entry.id   AF-A0A7X0NSE6-F1
#
_cell.length_a   1.000
_cell.length_b   1.000
_cell.length_c   1.000
_cell.angle_alpha   90.00
_cell.angle_beta   90.00
_cell.angle_gamma   90.00
#
_symmetry.space_group_name_H-M   'P 1'
#
loop_
_entity.id
_entity.type
_entity.pdbx_description
1 polymer ?
#
loop_
_entity_poly.entity_id
_entity_poly.type
_entity_poly.pdbx_seq_one_letter_code
_entity_poly.pdbx_strand_id
1 'polypeptide(L)'
;MRRKLIALGLGFGLAGATAIATPAQAEVVASVPLHGTAAAAQQTATFWLADGGANLRNATPYAVQTSVSLTGPATPPVPDTKPGSTAPIVPPDGVTPMTSGKVFFVGGDGQPHWCTGTALQSQYRNLVATAGHCVLDIEAGEATQSQVVFVPGYADGEAPKGLYVAKQAFVHYDFSVYDDLERDYAFMTVYNGVAADAAGVLSDTGRLGDNAGGQGFAWNQPTASSVRLFGYPAGPHPDGTRPYTGEHLHQSTGTTSWVSAPELPAERLVGVNSPFTGEGSLGSAWLTHYDVSGKLGYLNGITMSVSDTDADNRYDTGVSPYFDGETATIYKAAATSWTGRLV
;
A
#
# COMPACT_ATOMS: atom_id res chain seq x y z
N MET A 1 74.69 6.26 37.91
CA MET A 1 74.69 4.80 38.15
C MET A 1 73.50 4.41 39.00
N ARG A 2 72.78 3.37 38.57
CA ARG A 2 71.83 2.49 39.28
C ARG A 2 70.53 3.07 39.86
N ARG A 3 69.47 2.74 39.11
CA ARG A 3 68.03 2.69 39.44
C ARG A 3 67.74 1.89 40.72
N LYS A 4 66.76 2.33 41.50
CA LYS A 4 66.01 1.52 42.47
C LYS A 4 64.53 1.87 42.35
N LEU A 5 63.69 0.90 41.99
CA LEU A 5 62.21 0.91 42.07
C LEU A 5 61.84 -0.59 42.13
N ILE A 6 61.74 -1.17 43.33
CA ILE A 6 60.55 -1.30 44.19
C ILE A 6 59.37 -1.93 43.43
N ALA A 7 59.13 -3.20 43.75
CA ALA A 7 58.00 -4.00 43.30
C ALA A 7 56.70 -3.53 43.96
N LEU A 8 55.64 -3.38 43.16
CA LEU A 8 54.28 -3.13 43.63
C LEU A 8 53.49 -4.45 43.54
N GLY A 9 52.87 -4.82 44.66
CA GLY A 9 52.05 -6.01 44.81
C GLY A 9 50.69 -5.92 44.10
N LEU A 10 50.21 -7.11 43.73
CA LEU A 10 48.96 -7.43 43.06
C LEU A 10 47.72 -7.05 43.89
N GLY A 11 46.68 -6.58 43.18
CA GLY A 11 45.33 -6.45 43.72
C GLY A 11 44.37 -5.70 42.79
N PHE A 12 44.07 -6.25 41.60
CA PHE A 12 42.96 -5.77 40.76
C PHE A 12 41.77 -6.73 40.88
N GLY A 13 40.73 -6.29 41.58
CA GLY A 13 39.40 -6.89 41.48
C GLY A 13 38.72 -6.38 40.22
N LEU A 14 38.56 -7.25 39.21
CA LEU A 14 37.67 -6.99 38.09
C LEU A 14 36.23 -7.26 38.52
N ALA A 15 35.46 -6.19 38.73
CA ALA A 15 34.00 -6.28 38.67
C ALA A 15 33.60 -6.38 37.19
N GLY A 16 33.28 -7.59 36.72
CA GLY A 16 32.75 -7.82 35.39
C GLY A 16 31.31 -7.32 35.29
N ALA A 17 31.12 -6.15 34.69
CA ALA A 17 29.80 -5.74 34.23
C ALA A 17 29.50 -6.50 32.93
N THR A 18 28.70 -7.57 33.02
CA THR A 18 28.09 -8.18 31.83
C THR A 18 27.02 -7.24 31.32
N ALA A 19 27.39 -6.31 30.43
CA ALA A 19 26.43 -5.62 29.59
C ALA A 19 25.76 -6.69 28.72
N ILE A 20 24.53 -7.05 29.06
CA ILE A 20 23.67 -7.84 28.18
C ILE A 20 23.37 -6.91 27.00
N ALA A 21 24.08 -7.08 25.89
CA ALA A 21 23.70 -6.47 24.64
C ALA A 21 22.32 -7.02 24.29
N THR A 22 21.27 -6.22 24.47
CA THR A 22 19.98 -6.50 23.87
C THR A 22 20.22 -6.58 22.37
N PRO A 23 19.80 -7.66 21.68
CA PRO A 23 19.88 -7.67 20.22
C PRO A 23 19.14 -6.42 19.72
N ALA A 24 19.79 -5.64 18.86
CA ALA A 24 19.12 -4.57 18.14
C ALA A 24 17.98 -5.22 17.36
N GLN A 25 16.74 -5.01 17.79
CA GLN A 25 15.59 -5.39 16.98
C GLN A 25 15.62 -4.45 15.78
N ALA A 26 15.74 -5.00 14.57
CA ALA A 26 15.55 -4.22 13.36
C ALA A 26 14.15 -3.58 13.44
N GLU A 27 14.07 -2.28 13.21
CA GLU A 27 12.80 -1.58 13.16
C GLU A 27 12.07 -2.07 11.90
N VAL A 28 10.92 -2.73 12.03
CA VAL A 28 10.16 -3.27 10.89
C VAL A 28 9.16 -2.24 10.35
N VAL A 29 8.64 -1.39 11.24
CA VAL A 29 7.57 -0.44 10.93
C VAL A 29 8.15 0.96 10.78
N ALA A 30 8.13 1.51 9.57
CA ALA A 30 8.34 2.94 9.37
C ALA A 30 7.00 3.66 9.31
N SER A 31 6.88 4.75 10.08
CA SER A 31 5.67 5.56 10.14
C SER A 31 5.94 6.95 9.57
N VAL A 32 5.38 7.22 8.39
CA VAL A 32 5.71 8.38 7.58
C VAL A 32 4.53 9.36 7.58
N PRO A 33 4.68 10.59 8.13
CA PRO A 33 3.63 11.60 8.07
C PRO A 33 3.32 12.00 6.62
N LEU A 34 2.03 12.04 6.26
CA LEU A 34 1.55 12.59 4.99
C LEU A 34 0.94 13.98 5.27
N HIS A 35 -0.35 14.03 5.61
CA HIS A 35 -1.04 15.25 6.01
C HIS A 35 -1.30 15.28 7.51
N GLY A 36 -0.23 15.37 8.31
CA GLY A 36 -0.29 15.20 9.77
C GLY A 36 -1.08 16.26 10.55
N THR A 37 -1.46 17.39 9.92
CA THR A 37 -2.22 18.48 10.55
C THR A 37 -3.56 18.70 9.85
N ALA A 38 -4.57 19.18 10.59
CA ALA A 38 -5.87 19.52 10.02
C ALA A 38 -5.78 20.56 8.90
N ALA A 39 -4.91 21.57 9.05
CA ALA A 39 -4.71 22.61 8.03
C ALA A 39 -4.14 22.03 6.72
N ALA A 40 -3.12 21.19 6.80
CA ALA A 40 -2.54 20.53 5.62
C ALA A 40 -3.55 19.59 4.95
N ALA A 41 -4.34 18.87 5.76
CA ALA A 41 -5.37 17.99 5.24
C ALA A 41 -6.54 18.76 4.58
N GLN A 42 -6.94 19.91 5.13
CA GLN A 42 -7.97 20.77 4.53
C GLN A 42 -7.48 21.37 3.21
N GLN A 43 -6.23 21.84 3.17
CA GLN A 43 -5.60 22.31 1.93
C GLN A 43 -5.60 21.21 0.86
N THR A 44 -5.31 19.96 1.26
CA THR A 44 -5.33 18.82 0.36
C THR A 44 -6.73 18.51 -0.18
N ALA A 45 -7.74 18.48 0.69
CA ALA A 45 -9.11 18.30 0.24
C ALA A 45 -9.55 19.40 -0.74
N THR A 46 -9.23 20.67 -0.42
CA THR A 46 -9.55 21.81 -1.28
C THR A 46 -8.84 21.71 -2.63
N PHE A 47 -7.56 21.32 -2.66
CA PHE A 47 -6.82 21.13 -3.91
C PHE A 47 -7.51 20.14 -4.86
N TRP A 48 -7.95 18.99 -4.35
CA TRP A 48 -8.58 17.97 -5.20
C TRP A 48 -10.02 18.31 -5.60
N LEU A 49 -10.77 18.96 -4.72
CA LEU A 49 -12.18 19.28 -4.94
C LEU A 49 -12.41 20.64 -5.62
N ALA A 50 -11.36 21.45 -5.78
CA ALA A 50 -11.41 22.71 -6.51
C ALA A 50 -11.88 22.53 -7.96
N ASP A 51 -12.51 23.59 -8.51
CA ASP A 51 -13.01 23.64 -9.88
C ASP A 51 -13.89 22.42 -10.23
N GLY A 52 -14.70 22.02 -9.26
CA GLY A 52 -15.57 20.86 -9.35
C GLY A 52 -14.82 19.55 -9.53
N GLY A 53 -13.61 19.38 -8.96
CA GLY A 53 -12.83 18.15 -9.08
C GLY A 53 -11.93 18.07 -10.31
N ALA A 54 -11.52 19.20 -10.89
CA ALA A 54 -10.72 19.22 -12.12
C ALA A 54 -9.39 18.45 -11.98
N ASN A 55 -8.72 18.58 -10.84
CA ASN A 55 -7.48 17.86 -10.57
C ASN A 55 -7.71 16.34 -10.52
N LEU A 56 -8.82 15.87 -9.93
CA LEU A 56 -9.16 14.44 -9.92
C LEU A 56 -9.39 13.90 -11.33
N ARG A 57 -10.08 14.66 -12.20
CA ARG A 57 -10.37 14.25 -13.58
C ARG A 57 -9.14 14.27 -14.49
N ASN A 58 -8.24 15.22 -14.27
CA ASN A 58 -7.06 15.42 -15.11
C ASN A 58 -5.84 14.61 -14.64
N ALA A 59 -5.91 13.95 -13.49
CA ALA A 59 -4.83 13.13 -12.98
C ALA A 59 -4.54 11.93 -13.90
N THR A 60 -3.26 11.66 -14.13
CA THR A 60 -2.80 10.56 -14.99
C THR A 60 -2.47 9.30 -14.18
N PRO A 61 -2.52 8.09 -14.77
CA PRO A 61 -2.04 6.92 -14.07
C PRO A 61 -0.55 7.06 -13.75
N TYR A 62 -0.14 6.64 -12.56
CA TYR A 62 1.26 6.64 -12.19
C TYR A 62 2.04 5.59 -12.99
N ALA A 63 3.24 5.97 -13.44
CA ALA A 63 4.00 5.21 -14.44
C ALA A 63 5.39 4.74 -13.95
N VAL A 64 5.68 4.90 -12.67
CA VAL A 64 6.96 4.48 -12.06
C VAL A 64 6.89 3.01 -11.64
N GLN A 65 7.97 2.27 -11.85
CA GLN A 65 8.12 0.85 -11.49
C GLN A 65 7.01 -0.08 -12.04
N THR A 66 6.39 0.30 -13.16
CA THR A 66 5.17 -0.35 -13.66
C THR A 66 5.35 -1.80 -14.08
N SER A 67 6.54 -2.19 -14.54
CA SER A 67 6.81 -3.55 -14.98
C SER A 67 8.13 -4.10 -14.45
N VAL A 68 8.18 -5.42 -14.29
CA VAL A 68 9.36 -6.17 -13.86
C VAL A 68 9.51 -7.44 -14.70
N SER A 69 10.75 -7.85 -14.99
CA SER A 69 11.02 -9.15 -15.59
C SER A 69 10.94 -10.25 -14.54
N LEU A 70 10.15 -11.30 -14.81
CA LEU A 70 10.03 -12.44 -13.90
C LEU A 70 10.79 -13.67 -14.39
N THR A 71 11.19 -14.48 -13.43
CA THR A 71 11.72 -15.84 -13.60
C THR A 71 10.99 -16.78 -12.65
N GLY A 72 10.82 -18.05 -13.04
CA GLY A 72 10.11 -19.01 -12.20
C GLY A 72 10.23 -20.48 -12.62
N PRO A 73 9.76 -21.40 -11.76
CA PRO A 73 9.16 -21.12 -10.44
C PRO A 73 10.23 -20.81 -9.38
N ALA A 74 9.92 -19.87 -8.48
CA ALA A 74 10.75 -19.57 -7.31
C ALA A 74 10.47 -20.56 -6.16
N THR A 75 11.41 -20.64 -5.21
CA THR A 75 11.21 -21.46 -4.00
C THR A 75 10.30 -20.69 -3.02
N PRO A 76 9.26 -21.32 -2.45
CA PRO A 76 8.45 -20.67 -1.42
C PRO A 76 9.32 -20.23 -0.23
N PRO A 77 9.16 -19.00 0.28
CA PRO A 77 9.81 -18.60 1.52
C PRO A 77 9.30 -19.44 2.69
N VAL A 78 10.16 -19.63 3.69
CA VAL A 78 9.73 -20.21 4.97
C VAL A 78 8.93 -19.14 5.73
N PRO A 79 7.65 -19.39 6.08
CA PRO A 79 6.87 -18.42 6.86
C PRO A 79 7.55 -18.07 8.18
N ASP A 80 7.67 -16.79 8.47
CA ASP A 80 8.24 -16.25 9.71
C ASP A 80 7.31 -16.45 10.93
N THR A 81 6.02 -16.58 10.68
CA THR A 81 4.96 -16.82 11.67
C THR A 81 3.88 -17.74 11.09
N LYS A 82 2.93 -18.15 11.94
CA LYS A 82 1.78 -18.94 11.46
C LYS A 82 0.89 -18.10 10.53
N PRO A 83 0.25 -18.74 9.51
CA PRO A 83 -0.79 -18.10 8.72
C PRO A 83 -1.86 -17.48 9.61
N GLY A 84 -2.33 -16.29 9.25
CA GLY A 84 -3.37 -15.61 10.01
C GLY A 84 -4.17 -14.64 9.17
N SER A 85 -5.28 -14.17 9.75
CA SER A 85 -6.17 -13.22 9.10
C SER A 85 -6.94 -12.34 10.09
N THR A 86 -7.47 -11.22 9.61
CA THR A 86 -8.47 -10.38 10.27
C THR A 86 -9.68 -10.28 9.36
N ALA A 87 -10.88 -10.52 9.90
CA ALA A 87 -12.12 -10.52 9.15
C ALA A 87 -12.46 -9.12 8.58
N PRO A 88 -13.13 -9.06 7.41
CA PRO A 88 -13.59 -7.81 6.81
C PRO A 88 -14.58 -7.05 7.71
N ILE A 89 -14.74 -5.75 7.45
CA ILE A 89 -15.81 -4.91 8.01
C ILE A 89 -16.97 -4.88 7.01
N VAL A 90 -18.12 -5.33 7.46
CA VAL A 90 -19.40 -5.05 6.78
C VAL A 90 -19.83 -3.62 7.15
N PRO A 91 -20.13 -2.75 6.18
CA PRO A 91 -20.67 -1.42 6.47
C PRO A 91 -22.11 -1.54 7.02
N PRO A 92 -22.70 -0.45 7.56
CA PRO A 92 -24.08 -0.46 8.04
C PRO A 92 -25.09 -0.90 6.99
N ASP A 93 -26.25 -1.40 7.44
CA ASP A 93 -27.33 -1.86 6.57
C ASP A 93 -27.74 -0.79 5.55
N GLY A 94 -27.95 -1.22 4.31
CA GLY A 94 -28.29 -0.33 3.18
C GLY A 94 -27.07 0.27 2.46
N VAL A 95 -25.85 0.11 2.99
CA VAL A 95 -24.61 0.52 2.31
C VAL A 95 -24.02 -0.64 1.52
N THR A 96 -23.93 -0.50 0.20
CA THR A 96 -23.18 -1.46 -0.63
C THR A 96 -21.68 -1.26 -0.45
N PRO A 97 -20.90 -2.32 -0.13
CA PRO A 97 -19.44 -2.23 -0.06
C PRO A 97 -18.82 -1.79 -1.39
N MET A 98 -17.91 -0.81 -1.30
CA MET A 98 -17.10 -0.26 -2.40
C MET A 98 -15.71 0.03 -1.85
N THR A 99 -14.96 -1.03 -1.56
CA THR A 99 -13.67 -0.89 -0.87
C THR A 99 -12.55 -0.44 -1.78
N SER A 100 -12.60 -0.78 -3.08
CA SER A 100 -11.56 -0.41 -4.04
C SER A 100 -11.82 0.98 -4.61
N GLY A 101 -10.75 1.73 -4.84
CA GLY A 101 -10.81 3.12 -5.30
C GLY A 101 -9.48 3.58 -5.86
N LYS A 102 -9.40 4.85 -6.24
CA LYS A 102 -8.15 5.47 -6.65
C LYS A 102 -7.44 6.14 -5.48
N VAL A 103 -6.13 6.00 -5.44
CA VAL A 103 -5.24 6.79 -4.58
C VAL A 103 -4.68 7.89 -5.46
N PHE A 104 -5.06 9.13 -5.20
CA PHE A 104 -4.54 10.29 -5.93
C PHE A 104 -3.45 10.98 -5.13
N PHE A 105 -2.48 11.54 -5.83
CA PHE A 105 -1.38 12.29 -5.24
C PHE A 105 -0.77 13.23 -6.28
N VAL A 106 0.13 14.10 -5.85
CA VAL A 106 1.00 14.90 -6.72
C VAL A 106 2.41 14.35 -6.63
N GLY A 107 2.92 13.91 -7.77
CA GLY A 107 4.22 13.27 -7.96
C GLY A 107 5.42 14.18 -7.71
N GLY A 108 6.63 13.60 -7.69
CA GLY A 108 7.89 14.36 -7.70
C GLY A 108 8.06 15.27 -8.93
N ASP A 109 7.34 14.97 -10.01
CA ASP A 109 7.22 15.80 -11.21
C ASP A 109 6.27 17.01 -11.05
N GLY A 110 5.63 17.14 -9.88
CA GLY A 110 4.66 18.19 -9.58
C GLY A 110 3.33 18.04 -10.30
N GLN A 111 3.05 16.89 -10.91
CA GLN A 111 1.79 16.62 -11.62
C GLN A 111 0.86 15.71 -10.81
N PRO A 112 -0.48 15.84 -10.99
CA PRO A 112 -1.44 14.96 -10.35
C PRO A 112 -1.43 13.56 -11.00
N HIS A 113 -1.24 12.55 -10.18
CA HIS A 113 -1.24 11.14 -10.56
C HIS A 113 -2.24 10.34 -9.75
N TRP A 114 -2.46 9.09 -10.17
CA TRP A 114 -3.19 8.12 -9.39
C TRP A 114 -2.67 6.69 -9.52
N CYS A 115 -2.84 5.97 -8.42
CA CYS A 115 -2.74 4.51 -8.31
C CYS A 115 -4.12 3.94 -7.93
N THR A 116 -4.18 2.63 -7.71
CA THR A 116 -5.30 1.95 -7.04
C THR A 116 -5.06 1.85 -5.54
N GLY A 117 -6.12 1.77 -4.75
CA GLY A 117 -6.06 1.37 -3.34
C GLY A 117 -7.32 0.65 -2.89
N THR A 118 -7.28 0.12 -1.66
CA THR A 118 -8.42 -0.60 -1.08
C THR A 118 -8.59 -0.31 0.41
N ALA A 119 -9.81 0.03 0.81
CA ALA A 119 -10.21 0.16 2.20
C ALA A 119 -10.09 -1.18 2.93
N LEU A 120 -9.48 -1.15 4.12
CA LEU A 120 -9.22 -2.31 4.96
C LEU A 120 -9.93 -2.21 6.31
N GLN A 121 -10.13 -3.38 6.92
CA GLN A 121 -10.49 -3.50 8.32
C GLN A 121 -9.48 -2.75 9.21
N SER A 122 -9.98 -1.92 10.13
CA SER A 122 -9.20 -1.29 11.18
C SER A 122 -10.09 -0.91 12.36
N GLN A 123 -9.49 -0.73 13.54
CA GLN A 123 -10.20 -0.34 14.77
C GLN A 123 -11.00 0.96 14.58
N TYR A 124 -10.45 1.91 13.83
CA TYR A 124 -11.06 3.23 13.61
C TYR A 124 -11.74 3.38 12.24
N ARG A 125 -11.83 2.30 11.44
CA ARG A 125 -12.52 2.28 10.14
C ARG A 125 -11.97 3.31 9.16
N ASN A 126 -10.65 3.45 9.12
CA ASN A 126 -9.92 4.56 8.51
C ASN A 126 -8.64 4.13 7.80
N LEU A 127 -8.55 2.87 7.35
CA LEU A 127 -7.32 2.30 6.80
C LEU A 127 -7.49 1.98 5.31
N VAL A 128 -6.45 2.27 4.54
CA VAL A 128 -6.34 1.97 3.11
C VAL A 128 -5.01 1.24 2.87
N ALA A 129 -5.04 0.21 2.02
CA ALA A 129 -3.85 -0.43 1.47
C ALA A 129 -3.61 0.00 0.03
N THR A 130 -2.34 0.16 -0.35
CA THR A 130 -1.86 0.44 -1.71
C THR A 130 -0.39 -0.01 -1.84
N ALA A 131 0.24 0.19 -3.01
CA ALA A 131 1.67 -0.04 -3.17
C ALA A 131 2.48 1.04 -2.43
N GLY A 132 3.67 0.71 -1.97
CA GLY A 132 4.56 1.62 -1.24
C GLY A 132 4.93 2.85 -2.08
N HIS A 133 5.32 2.66 -3.34
CA HIS A 133 5.70 3.75 -4.24
C HIS A 133 4.52 4.66 -4.65
N CYS A 134 3.28 4.26 -4.36
CA CYS A 134 2.10 5.12 -4.56
C CYS A 134 1.92 6.14 -3.42
N VAL A 135 2.72 6.03 -2.35
CA VAL A 135 2.71 6.99 -1.23
C VAL A 135 4.09 7.56 -0.92
N LEU A 136 5.17 6.85 -1.26
CA LEU A 136 6.55 7.34 -1.20
C LEU A 136 7.10 7.55 -2.61
N ASP A 137 7.83 8.64 -2.82
CA ASP A 137 8.54 8.94 -4.05
C ASP A 137 9.92 8.26 -4.02
N ILE A 138 9.99 7.12 -4.71
CA ILE A 138 11.18 6.29 -4.84
C ILE A 138 12.16 6.79 -5.93
N GLU A 139 11.80 7.81 -6.71
CA GLU A 139 12.70 8.38 -7.72
C GLU A 139 13.51 9.57 -7.17
N ALA A 140 12.91 10.32 -6.24
CA ALA A 140 13.55 11.47 -5.58
C ALA A 140 14.26 11.13 -4.25
N GLY A 141 14.30 9.86 -3.87
CA GLY A 141 14.98 9.37 -2.66
C GLY A 141 14.25 9.71 -1.36
N GLU A 142 13.08 9.08 -1.15
CA GLU A 142 12.32 9.03 0.13
C GLU A 142 11.46 10.25 0.48
N ALA A 143 11.11 11.11 -0.48
CA ALA A 143 10.06 12.11 -0.22
C ALA A 143 8.68 11.43 -0.17
N THR A 144 7.75 11.95 0.64
CA THR A 144 6.36 11.51 0.52
C THR A 144 5.74 12.09 -0.74
N GLN A 145 4.90 11.30 -1.42
CA GLN A 145 4.00 11.84 -2.42
C GLN A 145 3.16 12.94 -1.77
N SER A 146 2.95 14.06 -2.45
CA SER A 146 2.20 15.17 -1.87
C SER A 146 0.70 15.06 -2.19
N GLN A 147 -0.14 15.76 -1.44
CA GLN A 147 -1.60 15.76 -1.66
C GLN A 147 -2.26 14.36 -1.67
N VAL A 148 -1.70 13.34 -1.00
CA VAL A 148 -2.27 11.98 -0.99
C VAL A 148 -3.71 11.91 -0.47
N VAL A 149 -4.63 11.37 -1.29
CA VAL A 149 -6.03 11.10 -0.96
C VAL A 149 -6.49 9.75 -1.51
N PHE A 150 -7.50 9.17 -0.89
CA PHE A 150 -8.18 7.97 -1.38
C PHE A 150 -9.64 8.27 -1.71
N VAL A 151 -10.11 7.78 -2.85
CA VAL A 151 -11.50 7.93 -3.30
C VAL A 151 -12.11 6.54 -3.62
N PRO A 152 -12.85 5.93 -2.68
CA PRO A 152 -13.47 4.63 -2.87
C PRO A 152 -14.59 4.70 -3.91
N GLY A 153 -14.60 3.73 -4.82
CA GLY A 153 -15.61 3.65 -5.88
C GLY A 153 -15.54 4.80 -6.89
N TYR A 154 -14.39 5.46 -7.04
CA TYR A 154 -14.19 6.51 -8.04
C TYR A 154 -14.61 6.01 -9.44
N ALA A 155 -15.37 6.82 -10.15
CA ALA A 155 -15.72 6.60 -11.55
C ALA A 155 -16.09 7.94 -12.19
N ASP A 156 -15.66 8.17 -13.43
CA ASP A 156 -16.10 9.33 -14.24
C ASP A 156 -15.90 10.71 -13.58
N GLY A 157 -14.88 10.88 -12.74
CA GLY A 157 -14.64 12.14 -12.02
C GLY A 157 -15.39 12.27 -10.69
N GLU A 158 -16.20 11.29 -10.32
CA GLU A 158 -17.05 11.32 -9.14
C GLU A 158 -16.41 10.62 -7.93
N ALA A 159 -16.70 11.15 -6.75
CA ALA A 159 -16.28 10.61 -5.45
C ALA A 159 -17.50 10.13 -4.64
N PRO A 160 -18.20 9.05 -5.07
CA PRO A 160 -19.51 8.68 -4.53
C PRO A 160 -19.51 8.30 -3.06
N LYS A 161 -18.34 7.96 -2.51
CA LYS A 161 -18.14 7.62 -1.09
C LYS A 161 -17.40 8.70 -0.31
N GLY A 162 -17.21 9.88 -0.88
CA GLY A 162 -16.40 10.96 -0.33
C GLY A 162 -14.92 10.83 -0.69
N LEU A 163 -14.17 11.91 -0.44
CA LEU A 163 -12.72 11.97 -0.60
C LEU A 163 -12.05 11.88 0.78
N TYR A 164 -11.07 10.99 0.93
CA TYR A 164 -10.43 10.70 2.21
C TYR A 164 -8.97 11.13 2.17
N VAL A 165 -8.61 12.15 2.96
CA VAL A 165 -7.23 12.65 3.00
C VAL A 165 -6.35 11.74 3.86
N ALA A 166 -5.19 11.35 3.35
CA ALA A 166 -4.27 10.47 4.06
C ALA A 166 -3.48 11.24 5.15
N LYS A 167 -3.47 10.75 6.38
CA LYS A 167 -2.74 11.38 7.50
C LYS A 167 -1.31 10.87 7.62
N GLN A 168 -1.16 9.55 7.52
CA GLN A 168 0.09 8.85 7.83
C GLN A 168 0.14 7.53 7.09
N ALA A 169 1.28 7.23 6.47
CA ALA A 169 1.59 5.93 5.89
C ALA A 169 2.40 5.08 6.89
N PHE A 170 2.20 3.78 6.79
CA PHE A 170 2.92 2.73 7.49
C PHE A 170 3.46 1.78 6.43
N VAL A 171 4.78 1.72 6.33
CA VAL A 171 5.50 0.92 5.35
C VAL A 171 6.54 0.05 6.07
N HIS A 172 7.16 -0.86 5.33
CA HIS A 172 8.32 -1.56 5.85
C HIS A 172 9.50 -0.60 5.96
N TYR A 173 10.29 -0.70 7.03
CA TYR A 173 11.47 0.14 7.21
C TYR A 173 12.44 0.02 6.04
N ASP A 174 12.74 -1.19 5.59
CA ASP A 174 13.65 -1.40 4.45
C ASP A 174 13.09 -0.87 3.12
N PHE A 175 11.76 -0.85 2.96
CA PHE A 175 11.16 -0.19 1.80
C PHE A 175 11.42 1.30 1.85
N SER A 176 11.19 1.93 3.00
CA SER A 176 11.54 3.35 3.15
C SER A 176 13.05 3.54 2.96
N VAL A 177 13.87 3.08 3.88
CA VAL A 177 15.28 3.51 3.93
C VAL A 177 16.13 3.03 2.74
N TYR A 178 15.75 1.93 2.08
CA TYR A 178 16.58 1.28 1.05
C TYR A 178 15.85 1.03 -0.27
N ASP A 179 14.62 1.56 -0.45
CA ASP A 179 13.78 1.29 -1.63
C ASP A 179 13.64 -0.22 -1.92
N ASP A 180 13.56 -1.05 -0.87
CA ASP A 180 13.42 -2.51 -1.02
C ASP A 180 12.04 -2.86 -1.62
N LEU A 181 12.02 -3.05 -2.94
CA LEU A 181 10.80 -3.35 -3.69
C LEU A 181 10.18 -4.71 -3.34
N GLU A 182 10.89 -5.61 -2.65
CA GLU A 182 10.27 -6.81 -2.07
C GLU A 182 9.27 -6.46 -0.94
N ARG A 183 9.31 -5.22 -0.44
CA ARG A 183 8.49 -4.69 0.64
C ARG A 183 7.58 -3.55 0.17
N ASP A 184 7.34 -3.46 -1.14
CA ASP A 184 6.55 -2.40 -1.79
C ASP A 184 5.05 -2.50 -1.53
N TYR A 185 4.66 -2.25 -0.29
CA TYR A 185 3.28 -2.11 0.16
C TYR A 185 3.19 -1.00 1.20
N ALA A 186 2.04 -0.35 1.25
CA ALA A 186 1.73 0.66 2.25
C ALA A 186 0.35 0.48 2.84
N PHE A 187 0.25 0.78 4.13
CA PHE A 187 -1.01 1.00 4.81
C PHE A 187 -1.09 2.47 5.21
N MET A 188 -2.07 3.21 4.71
CA MET A 188 -2.26 4.60 5.08
C MET A 188 -3.55 4.79 5.86
N THR A 189 -3.46 5.57 6.94
CA THR A 189 -4.63 6.02 7.69
C THR A 189 -5.19 7.28 7.05
N VAL A 190 -6.52 7.41 7.03
CA VAL A 190 -7.21 8.57 6.44
C VAL A 190 -8.09 9.29 7.46
N TYR A 191 -8.28 10.60 7.31
CA TYR A 191 -9.32 11.33 8.05
C TYR A 191 -10.73 10.84 7.66
N ASN A 192 -11.76 11.27 8.39
CA ASN A 192 -13.12 11.19 7.86
C ASN A 192 -13.19 11.78 6.45
N GLY A 193 -14.04 11.18 5.61
CA GLY A 193 -14.20 11.61 4.23
C GLY A 193 -14.84 12.98 4.18
N VAL A 194 -14.57 13.72 3.11
CA VAL A 194 -15.18 15.02 2.85
C VAL A 194 -15.78 15.11 1.45
N ALA A 195 -16.74 16.02 1.31
CA ALA A 195 -17.27 16.49 0.04
C ALA A 195 -17.33 18.02 0.04
N ALA A 196 -17.26 18.64 -1.14
CA ALA A 196 -17.38 20.08 -1.32
C ALA A 196 -18.71 20.43 -1.98
N ASP A 197 -19.34 21.52 -1.53
CA ASP A 197 -20.47 22.12 -2.25
C ASP A 197 -20.01 23.00 -3.42
N ALA A 198 -20.95 23.61 -4.14
CA ALA A 198 -20.64 24.49 -5.27
C ALA A 198 -19.85 25.75 -4.89
N ALA A 199 -19.82 26.12 -3.61
CA ALA A 199 -19.02 27.23 -3.09
C ALA A 199 -17.64 26.77 -2.57
N GLY A 200 -17.32 25.48 -2.66
CA GLY A 200 -16.08 24.89 -2.18
C GLY A 200 -16.04 24.67 -0.67
N VAL A 201 -17.19 24.75 0.02
CA VAL A 201 -17.26 24.51 1.47
C VAL A 201 -17.23 23.01 1.73
N LEU A 202 -16.26 22.57 2.53
CA LEU A 202 -16.09 21.17 2.90
C LEU A 202 -17.09 20.74 3.97
N SER A 203 -17.61 19.52 3.82
CA SER A 203 -18.50 18.86 4.78
C SER A 203 -18.02 17.44 5.09
N ASP A 204 -18.19 17.00 6.35
CA ASP A 204 -17.84 15.64 6.79
C ASP A 204 -18.84 14.64 6.23
N THR A 205 -18.34 13.57 5.64
CA THR A 205 -19.13 12.47 5.05
C THR A 205 -19.05 11.19 5.88
N GLY A 206 -18.31 11.18 6.99
CA GLY A 206 -18.18 10.04 7.89
C GLY A 206 -16.90 9.22 7.71
N ARG A 207 -16.84 8.08 8.41
CA ARG A 207 -15.67 7.19 8.42
C ARG A 207 -15.65 6.32 7.16
N LEU A 208 -14.45 6.03 6.66
CA LEU A 208 -14.24 5.21 5.47
C LEU A 208 -14.97 3.86 5.55
N GLY A 209 -14.73 3.10 6.61
CA GLY A 209 -15.32 1.76 6.75
C GLY A 209 -16.83 1.76 6.96
N ASP A 210 -17.44 2.89 7.34
CA ASP A 210 -18.90 3.01 7.39
C ASP A 210 -19.49 3.27 6.00
N ASN A 211 -18.79 4.06 5.16
CA ASN A 211 -19.27 4.43 3.84
C ASN A 211 -18.97 3.39 2.75
N ALA A 212 -17.83 2.70 2.89
CA ALA A 212 -17.27 1.81 1.87
C ALA A 212 -17.16 0.34 2.32
N GLY A 213 -17.26 0.06 3.62
CA GLY A 213 -16.81 -1.22 4.19
C GLY A 213 -15.28 -1.30 4.26
N GLY A 214 -14.76 -2.47 4.58
CA GLY A 214 -13.31 -2.72 4.57
C GLY A 214 -13.02 -4.19 4.31
N GLN A 215 -12.09 -4.46 3.39
CA GLN A 215 -11.64 -5.84 3.15
C GLN A 215 -10.95 -6.40 4.39
N GLY A 216 -11.00 -7.72 4.55
CA GLY A 216 -10.20 -8.42 5.54
C GLY A 216 -8.72 -8.36 5.13
N PHE A 217 -7.84 -8.78 6.03
CA PHE A 217 -6.41 -8.86 5.77
C PHE A 217 -5.92 -10.27 6.09
N ALA A 218 -5.07 -10.85 5.26
CA ALA A 218 -4.47 -12.15 5.49
C ALA A 218 -2.98 -12.14 5.18
N TRP A 219 -2.21 -12.87 5.98
CA TRP A 219 -0.76 -12.99 5.86
C TRP A 219 -0.34 -14.45 6.05
N ASN A 220 0.87 -14.74 5.63
CA ASN A 220 1.50 -16.06 5.61
C ASN A 220 0.63 -17.14 4.95
N GLN A 221 -0.14 -16.77 3.92
CA GLN A 221 -0.98 -17.72 3.20
C GLN A 221 -0.17 -18.45 2.12
N PRO A 222 -0.46 -19.72 1.84
CA PRO A 222 0.09 -20.35 0.64
C PRO A 222 -0.44 -19.66 -0.63
N THR A 223 0.20 -19.93 -1.77
CA THR A 223 -0.37 -19.58 -3.07
C THR A 223 -1.76 -20.18 -3.25
N ALA A 224 -2.65 -19.47 -3.93
CA ALA A 224 -4.06 -19.80 -4.08
C ALA A 224 -4.40 -20.08 -5.54
N SER A 225 -5.27 -21.06 -5.76
CA SER A 225 -5.76 -21.41 -7.10
C SER A 225 -6.70 -20.36 -7.71
N SER A 226 -7.28 -19.48 -6.88
CA SER A 226 -8.20 -18.43 -7.30
C SER A 226 -8.08 -17.22 -6.38
N VAL A 227 -7.60 -16.12 -6.95
CA VAL A 227 -7.51 -14.79 -6.34
C VAL A 227 -8.25 -13.81 -7.25
N ARG A 228 -9.09 -12.95 -6.67
CA ARG A 228 -9.79 -11.91 -7.42
C ARG A 228 -9.04 -10.60 -7.28
N LEU A 229 -8.69 -9.98 -8.41
CA LEU A 229 -8.05 -8.69 -8.43
C LEU A 229 -9.07 -7.59 -8.66
N PHE A 230 -8.86 -6.44 -8.03
CA PHE A 230 -9.65 -5.22 -8.24
C PHE A 230 -8.73 -4.01 -8.38
N GLY A 231 -8.89 -3.25 -9.47
CA GLY A 231 -8.18 -2.00 -9.65
C GLY A 231 -8.55 -1.22 -10.89
N TYR A 232 -7.79 -0.16 -11.15
CA TYR A 232 -8.00 0.79 -12.23
C TYR A 232 -6.85 0.69 -13.25
N PRO A 233 -6.68 -0.44 -13.97
CA PRO A 233 -5.65 -0.53 -15.01
C PRO A 233 -5.81 0.58 -16.05
N ALA A 234 -4.70 1.09 -16.54
CA ALA A 234 -4.60 2.08 -17.62
C ALA A 234 -3.29 1.92 -18.38
N GLY A 235 -3.05 2.79 -19.37
CA GLY A 235 -1.83 2.76 -20.15
C GLY A 235 -1.76 1.60 -21.15
N PRO A 236 -0.67 1.50 -21.92
CA PRO A 236 -0.51 0.49 -22.96
C PRO A 236 0.12 -0.80 -22.44
N HIS A 237 -0.16 -1.91 -23.10
CA HIS A 237 0.75 -3.06 -23.13
C HIS A 237 2.01 -2.75 -23.98
N PRO A 238 3.08 -3.57 -23.87
CA PRO A 238 4.26 -3.43 -24.74
C PRO A 238 3.93 -3.47 -26.25
N ASP A 239 2.89 -4.18 -26.67
CA ASP A 239 2.38 -4.19 -28.06
C ASP A 239 1.65 -2.88 -28.48
N GLY A 240 1.49 -1.92 -27.57
CA GLY A 240 0.82 -0.64 -27.79
C GLY A 240 -0.70 -0.65 -27.64
N THR A 241 -1.31 -1.83 -27.41
CA THR A 241 -2.76 -1.92 -27.17
C THR A 241 -3.14 -1.29 -25.83
N ARG A 242 -4.31 -0.66 -25.76
CA ARG A 242 -4.81 0.08 -24.58
C ARG A 242 -6.19 -0.46 -24.18
N PRO A 243 -6.27 -1.64 -23.55
CA PRO A 243 -7.55 -2.25 -23.19
C PRO A 243 -8.29 -1.52 -22.06
N TYR A 244 -7.61 -0.65 -21.30
CA TYR A 244 -8.18 0.04 -20.16
C TYR A 244 -7.87 1.54 -20.18
N THR A 245 -8.82 2.35 -19.70
CA THR A 245 -8.69 3.81 -19.59
C THR A 245 -8.35 4.26 -18.17
N GLY A 246 -8.52 3.39 -17.17
CA GLY A 246 -8.45 3.75 -15.77
C GLY A 246 -9.65 4.54 -15.25
N GLU A 247 -10.71 4.75 -16.04
CA GLU A 247 -11.89 5.52 -15.59
C GLU A 247 -12.81 4.70 -14.67
N HIS A 248 -12.82 3.38 -14.83
CA HIS A 248 -13.67 2.47 -14.07
C HIS A 248 -12.86 1.39 -13.34
N LEU A 249 -13.47 0.85 -12.29
CA LEU A 249 -12.94 -0.32 -11.60
C LEU A 249 -13.08 -1.56 -12.49
N HIS A 250 -11.98 -2.24 -12.73
CA HIS A 250 -11.94 -3.54 -13.38
C HIS A 250 -11.66 -4.65 -12.36
N GLN A 251 -12.01 -5.87 -12.75
CA GLN A 251 -11.67 -7.08 -12.01
C GLN A 251 -11.10 -8.15 -12.93
N SER A 252 -10.21 -8.97 -12.39
CA SER A 252 -9.74 -10.20 -13.02
C SER A 252 -9.72 -11.33 -11.99
N THR A 253 -9.46 -12.56 -12.42
CA THR A 253 -9.29 -13.70 -11.51
C THR A 253 -8.15 -14.56 -12.02
N GLY A 254 -7.23 -14.90 -11.13
CA GLY A 254 -6.01 -15.62 -11.48
C GLY A 254 -5.58 -16.61 -10.40
N THR A 255 -4.71 -17.52 -10.80
CA THR A 255 -3.96 -18.40 -9.90
C THR A 255 -2.68 -17.69 -9.50
N THR A 256 -2.23 -17.88 -8.25
CA THR A 256 -0.95 -17.34 -7.80
C THR A 256 0.17 -18.37 -7.82
N SER A 257 1.40 -17.91 -8.02
CA SER A 257 2.61 -18.72 -8.02
C SER A 257 3.80 -17.93 -7.47
N TRP A 258 4.78 -18.64 -6.92
CA TRP A 258 6.04 -18.03 -6.48
C TRP A 258 6.89 -17.62 -7.69
N VAL A 259 7.34 -16.37 -7.67
CA VAL A 259 8.13 -15.77 -8.76
C VAL A 259 9.36 -15.06 -8.17
N SER A 260 10.37 -14.88 -9.00
CA SER A 260 11.55 -14.07 -8.67
C SER A 260 11.77 -13.04 -9.76
N ALA A 261 12.22 -11.85 -9.38
CA ALA A 261 12.58 -10.78 -10.30
C ALA A 261 14.09 -10.58 -10.24
N PRO A 262 14.88 -11.01 -11.25
CA PRO A 262 16.35 -10.94 -11.18
C PRO A 262 16.93 -9.53 -11.04
N GLU A 263 16.16 -8.52 -11.49
CA GLU A 263 16.49 -7.10 -11.40
C GLU A 263 16.18 -6.47 -10.03
N LEU A 264 15.42 -7.19 -9.19
CA LEU A 264 15.16 -6.81 -7.81
C LEU A 264 15.99 -7.74 -6.91
N PRO A 265 16.57 -7.26 -5.79
CA PRO A 265 17.08 -8.13 -4.74
C PRO A 265 15.91 -8.77 -3.97
N ALA A 266 14.97 -9.39 -4.69
CA ALA A 266 13.69 -9.84 -4.17
C ALA A 266 13.59 -11.37 -4.21
N GLU A 267 13.60 -11.98 -3.03
CA GLU A 267 13.51 -13.43 -2.81
C GLU A 267 12.07 -13.89 -2.50
N ARG A 268 11.13 -12.97 -2.23
CA ARG A 268 9.78 -13.31 -1.71
C ARG A 268 8.65 -12.61 -2.47
N LEU A 269 8.57 -12.87 -3.79
CA LEU A 269 7.48 -12.35 -4.63
C LEU A 269 6.44 -13.42 -4.96
N VAL A 270 5.20 -12.96 -5.12
CA VAL A 270 4.09 -13.76 -5.62
C VAL A 270 3.56 -13.12 -6.89
N GLY A 271 3.43 -13.91 -7.95
CA GLY A 271 2.74 -13.54 -9.19
C GLY A 271 1.29 -14.00 -9.17
N VAL A 272 0.42 -13.32 -9.91
CA VAL A 272 -0.96 -13.74 -10.18
C VAL A 272 -1.31 -13.52 -11.64
N ASN A 273 -1.93 -14.51 -12.27
CA ASN A 273 -2.38 -14.36 -13.66
C ASN A 273 -3.41 -13.23 -13.76
N SER A 274 -3.12 -12.18 -14.53
CA SER A 274 -3.99 -11.03 -14.71
C SER A 274 -3.65 -10.27 -16.00
N PRO A 275 -4.64 -9.92 -16.83
CA PRO A 275 -4.42 -9.14 -18.05
C PRO A 275 -4.29 -7.63 -17.80
N PHE A 276 -4.06 -7.21 -16.55
CA PHE A 276 -4.02 -5.79 -16.20
C PHE A 276 -2.72 -5.16 -16.70
N THR A 277 -2.82 -3.96 -17.25
CA THR A 277 -1.67 -3.14 -17.64
C THR A 277 -0.97 -2.54 -16.42
N GLY A 278 0.30 -2.14 -16.53
CA GLY A 278 1.08 -1.66 -15.38
C GLY A 278 0.58 -0.34 -14.79
N GLU A 279 0.48 0.69 -15.64
CA GLU A 279 -0.07 2.00 -15.28
C GLU A 279 -1.45 1.87 -14.61
N GLY A 280 -1.65 2.55 -13.48
CA GLY A 280 -2.91 2.59 -12.75
C GLY A 280 -3.28 1.31 -11.96
N SER A 281 -2.75 0.15 -12.34
CA SER A 281 -2.93 -1.11 -11.61
C SER A 281 -2.12 -1.19 -10.33
N LEU A 282 -1.10 -0.36 -10.19
CA LEU A 282 -0.28 -0.24 -8.98
C LEU A 282 -1.20 -0.01 -7.77
N GLY A 283 -1.09 -0.83 -6.73
CA GLY A 283 -1.99 -0.83 -5.59
C GLY A 283 -3.27 -1.68 -5.73
N SER A 284 -3.47 -2.41 -6.84
CA SER A 284 -4.65 -3.28 -7.04
C SER A 284 -4.73 -4.36 -5.97
N ALA A 285 -5.94 -4.57 -5.44
CA ALA A 285 -6.17 -5.49 -4.32
C ALA A 285 -6.33 -6.93 -4.79
N TRP A 286 -5.58 -7.85 -4.19
CA TRP A 286 -5.67 -9.29 -4.45
C TRP A 286 -6.45 -9.96 -3.32
N LEU A 287 -7.70 -10.32 -3.61
CA LEU A 287 -8.63 -10.84 -2.61
C LEU A 287 -8.78 -12.35 -2.72
N THR A 288 -8.39 -13.04 -1.64
CA THR A 288 -8.71 -14.45 -1.40
C THR A 288 -10.07 -14.57 -0.73
N HIS A 289 -10.72 -15.74 -0.87
CA HIS A 289 -12.03 -16.03 -0.26
C HIS A 289 -13.07 -14.91 -0.48
N TYR A 290 -13.07 -14.32 -1.68
CA TYR A 290 -13.96 -13.23 -2.02
C TYR A 290 -15.40 -13.75 -2.18
N ASP A 291 -16.29 -13.30 -1.30
CA ASP A 291 -17.73 -13.48 -1.43
C ASP A 291 -18.28 -12.43 -2.40
N VAL A 292 -18.79 -12.89 -3.54
CA VAL A 292 -19.39 -12.04 -4.58
C VAL A 292 -20.66 -11.34 -4.09
N SER A 293 -21.42 -11.98 -3.20
CA SER A 293 -22.65 -11.39 -2.65
C SER A 293 -22.33 -10.26 -1.68
N GLY A 294 -21.46 -10.54 -0.71
CA GLY A 294 -21.00 -9.56 0.27
C GLY A 294 -20.01 -8.53 -0.27
N LYS A 295 -19.42 -8.76 -1.45
CA LYS A 295 -18.35 -7.95 -2.06
C LYS A 295 -17.11 -7.79 -1.17
N LEU A 296 -16.86 -8.79 -0.33
CA LEU A 296 -15.81 -8.77 0.69
C LEU A 296 -15.01 -10.07 0.64
N GLY A 297 -13.73 -9.99 0.98
CA GLY A 297 -12.78 -11.09 1.06
C GLY A 297 -11.60 -10.70 1.94
N TYR A 298 -10.44 -11.30 1.68
CA TYR A 298 -9.21 -11.05 2.43
C TYR A 298 -8.09 -10.62 1.50
N LEU A 299 -7.61 -9.40 1.70
CA LEU A 299 -6.43 -8.88 1.02
C LEU A 299 -5.21 -9.74 1.38
N ASN A 300 -4.61 -10.36 0.37
CA ASN A 300 -3.42 -11.20 0.49
C ASN A 300 -2.42 -10.95 -0.65
N GLY A 301 -2.40 -9.72 -1.13
CA GLY A 301 -1.48 -9.23 -2.13
C GLY A 301 -1.92 -7.87 -2.65
N ILE A 302 -0.97 -7.12 -3.18
CA ILE A 302 -1.16 -5.84 -3.84
C ILE A 302 -0.30 -5.84 -5.09
N THR A 303 -0.84 -5.40 -6.23
CA THR A 303 -0.02 -5.21 -7.43
C THR A 303 1.01 -4.10 -7.18
N MET A 304 2.29 -4.43 -7.05
CA MET A 304 3.40 -3.48 -7.09
C MET A 304 3.93 -3.26 -8.50
N SER A 305 3.74 -4.24 -9.39
CA SER A 305 4.27 -4.24 -10.75
C SER A 305 3.54 -5.29 -11.59
N VAL A 306 3.75 -5.27 -12.90
CA VAL A 306 3.25 -6.31 -13.81
C VAL A 306 4.38 -6.94 -14.62
N SER A 307 4.11 -8.08 -15.25
CA SER A 307 5.08 -8.77 -16.11
C SER A 307 4.39 -9.37 -17.33
N ASP A 308 5.17 -9.49 -18.41
CA ASP A 308 4.89 -10.30 -19.58
C ASP A 308 5.72 -11.58 -19.41
N THR A 309 5.07 -12.71 -19.17
CA THR A 309 5.75 -13.97 -18.84
C THR A 309 5.81 -14.96 -20.01
N ASP A 310 5.07 -14.72 -21.09
CA ASP A 310 5.04 -15.56 -22.29
C ASP A 310 5.65 -14.91 -23.54
N ALA A 311 6.13 -13.66 -23.41
CA ALA A 311 6.79 -12.87 -24.43
C ALA A 311 5.89 -12.54 -25.64
N ASP A 312 4.58 -12.44 -25.44
CA ASP A 312 3.62 -12.02 -26.46
C ASP A 312 3.48 -10.48 -26.58
N ASN A 313 4.24 -9.72 -25.78
CA ASN A 313 4.18 -8.26 -25.62
C ASN A 313 2.90 -7.78 -24.93
N ARG A 314 2.26 -8.61 -24.10
CA ARG A 314 1.18 -8.23 -23.21
C ARG A 314 1.50 -8.65 -21.78
N TYR A 315 1.06 -7.81 -20.87
CA TYR A 315 1.14 -8.12 -19.46
C TYR A 315 0.09 -9.17 -19.13
N ASP A 316 0.54 -10.26 -18.53
CA ASP A 316 -0.27 -11.43 -18.18
C ASP A 316 -0.21 -11.77 -16.69
N THR A 317 0.65 -11.06 -15.94
CA THR A 317 0.96 -11.34 -14.54
C THR A 317 1.03 -10.05 -13.73
N GLY A 318 0.25 -9.96 -12.66
CA GLY A 318 0.48 -9.00 -11.59
C GLY A 318 1.50 -9.54 -10.59
N VAL A 319 2.29 -8.66 -9.98
CA VAL A 319 3.35 -9.00 -9.01
C VAL A 319 3.09 -8.31 -7.69
N SER A 320 3.25 -9.03 -6.58
CA SER A 320 3.06 -8.53 -5.22
C SER A 320 4.23 -8.95 -4.33
N PRO A 321 4.62 -8.12 -3.34
CA PRO A 321 5.29 -8.61 -2.14
C PRO A 321 4.50 -9.78 -1.54
N TYR A 322 5.19 -10.78 -1.00
CA TYR A 322 4.54 -11.77 -0.15
C TYR A 322 4.18 -11.16 1.21
N PHE A 323 2.91 -11.23 1.59
CA PHE A 323 2.45 -10.75 2.89
C PHE A 323 2.78 -11.75 3.99
N ASP A 324 3.77 -11.43 4.79
CA ASP A 324 4.32 -12.23 5.89
C ASP A 324 3.99 -11.65 7.28
N GLY A 325 4.67 -12.11 8.33
CA GLY A 325 4.51 -11.63 9.71
C GLY A 325 5.02 -10.20 9.93
N GLU A 326 6.04 -9.76 9.19
CA GLU A 326 6.48 -8.36 9.15
C GLU A 326 5.36 -7.45 8.60
N THR A 327 4.79 -7.84 7.47
CA THR A 327 3.62 -7.17 6.87
C THR A 327 2.46 -7.10 7.87
N ALA A 328 2.17 -8.21 8.56
CA ALA A 328 1.13 -8.26 9.59
C ALA A 328 1.42 -7.34 10.79
N THR A 329 2.69 -7.13 11.13
CA THR A 329 3.11 -6.22 12.20
C THR A 329 2.85 -4.77 11.79
N ILE A 330 3.18 -4.39 10.56
CA ILE A 330 2.93 -3.05 10.01
C ILE A 330 1.42 -2.79 9.91
N TYR A 331 0.65 -3.75 9.38
CA TYR A 331 -0.82 -3.67 9.35
C TYR A 331 -1.41 -3.43 10.74
N LYS A 332 -0.97 -4.16 11.77
CA LYS A 332 -1.47 -3.99 13.15
C LYS A 332 -1.16 -2.62 13.72
N ALA A 333 0.03 -2.09 13.47
CA ALA A 333 0.40 -0.74 13.86
C ALA A 333 -0.52 0.30 13.19
N ALA A 334 -0.75 0.17 11.88
CA ALA A 334 -1.62 1.06 11.13
C ALA A 334 -3.10 0.94 11.55
N ALA A 335 -3.60 -0.29 11.74
CA ALA A 335 -5.01 -0.58 12.04
C ALA A 335 -5.46 -0.08 13.42
N THR A 336 -4.52 0.25 14.30
CA THR A 336 -4.75 0.80 15.64
C THR A 336 -4.41 2.29 15.74
N SER A 337 -4.13 2.96 14.62
CA SER A 337 -3.82 4.40 14.58
C SER A 337 -5.05 5.25 14.25
N TRP A 338 -5.27 6.28 15.05
CA TRP A 338 -6.41 7.20 14.93
C TRP A 338 -6.05 8.48 14.18
N THR A 339 -6.96 8.91 13.31
CA THR A 339 -6.79 10.10 12.45
C THR A 339 -7.65 11.27 12.89
N GLY A 340 -8.95 11.02 13.08
CA GLY A 340 -9.95 12.01 13.47
C GLY A 340 -10.76 12.56 12.29
N ARG A 341 -11.50 13.64 12.56
CA ARG A 341 -12.29 14.37 11.56
C ARG A 341 -11.49 15.51 10.95
N LEU A 342 -11.86 15.91 9.75
CA LEU A 342 -11.23 17.03 9.04
C LEU A 342 -12.00 18.35 9.20
N VAL A 343 -13.33 18.26 9.23
CA VAL A 343 -14.29 19.36 9.39
C VAL A 343 -15.45 18.95 10.29
#